data_AF-A0A5P6AAH6-F1
#
_entry.id   AF-A0A5P6AAH6-F1
#
_cell.length_a   1.000
_cell.length_b   1.000
_cell.length_c   1.000
_cell.angle_alpha   90.00
_cell.angle_beta   90.00
_cell.angle_gamma   90.00
#
_symmetry.space_group_name_H-M   'P 1'
#
loop_
_entity.id
_entity.type
_entity.pdbx_description
1 polymer ?
#
loop_
_entity_poly.entity_id
_entity_poly.type
_entity_poly.pdbx_seq_one_letter_code
_entity_poly.pdbx_strand_id
1 'polypeptide(L)'
;MPVDVQGKILRFLQEKTFWKVGGSKELKADIRIIAAMNESPFDMIRQKRLRDDLFYRLEIGMVVIPPLRERKDEIIPLARHFMAKHRRIATRMFILSLHRLKSSYLITTGRVTSGCWKTSL
;
A
#
# COMPACT_ATOMS: atom_id res chain seq x y z
N MET A 1 12.01 -16.15 -8.82
CA MET A 1 10.94 -17.15 -9.09
C MET A 1 11.60 -18.41 -9.65
N PRO A 2 11.18 -19.62 -9.24
CA PRO A 2 11.73 -20.86 -9.80
C PRO A 2 11.57 -20.91 -11.32
N VAL A 3 12.57 -21.46 -12.02
CA VAL A 3 12.60 -21.50 -13.49
C VAL A 3 11.48 -22.38 -14.05
N ASP A 4 11.10 -23.45 -13.33
CA ASP A 4 10.03 -24.36 -13.75
C ASP A 4 8.66 -23.68 -13.86
N VAL A 5 8.41 -22.69 -12.99
CA VAL A 5 7.16 -21.91 -13.02
C VAL A 5 7.15 -20.94 -14.21
N GLN A 6 8.32 -20.43 -14.61
CA GLN A 6 8.44 -19.55 -15.77
C GLN A 6 7.97 -20.25 -17.07
N GLY A 7 8.28 -21.53 -17.24
CA GLY A 7 7.81 -22.32 -18.38
C GLY A 7 6.28 -22.47 -18.43
N LYS A 8 5.63 -22.64 -17.28
CA LYS A 8 4.17 -22.71 -17.19
C LYS A 8 3.51 -21.38 -17.55
N ILE A 9 4.08 -20.26 -17.11
CA ILE A 9 3.60 -18.91 -17.44
C ILE A 9 3.78 -18.64 -18.94
N LEU A 10 4.92 -19.05 -19.52
CA LEU A 10 5.17 -18.90 -20.95
C LEU A 10 4.11 -19.61 -21.80
N ARG A 11 3.74 -20.84 -21.41
CA ARG A 11 2.66 -21.60 -22.05
C ARG A 11 1.32 -20.87 -21.93
N PHE A 12 0.99 -20.39 -20.72
CA PHE A 12 -0.24 -19.63 -20.49
C PHE A 12 -0.31 -18.35 -21.34
N LEU A 13 0.80 -17.63 -21.51
CA LEU A 13 0.89 -16.43 -22.36
C LEU A 13 0.63 -16.74 -23.84
N GLN A 14 1.00 -17.93 -24.33
CA GLN A 14 0.78 -18.35 -25.72
C GLN A 14 -0.65 -18.87 -25.93
N GLU A 15 -1.05 -19.86 -25.13
CA GLU A 15 -2.25 -20.65 -25.36
C GLU A 15 -3.51 -20.02 -24.72
N LYS A 16 -3.33 -19.09 -23.76
CA LYS A 16 -4.40 -18.54 -22.90
C LYS A 16 -5.19 -19.61 -22.14
N THR A 17 -4.57 -20.77 -21.93
CA THR A 17 -5.15 -21.91 -21.23
C THR A 17 -4.25 -22.39 -20.10
N PHE A 18 -4.87 -22.97 -19.07
CA PHE A 18 -4.17 -23.52 -17.92
C PHE A 18 -4.91 -24.73 -17.33
N TRP A 19 -4.17 -25.51 -16.53
CA TRP A 19 -4.70 -26.59 -15.71
C TRP A 19 -4.66 -26.20 -14.24
N LYS A 20 -5.67 -26.64 -13.48
CA LYS A 20 -5.59 -26.63 -12.03
C LYS A 20 -4.54 -27.64 -11.57
N VAL A 21 -3.84 -27.35 -10.47
CA VAL A 21 -2.89 -28.31 -9.89
C VAL A 21 -3.65 -29.58 -9.50
N GLY A 22 -3.28 -30.73 -10.07
CA GLY A 22 -3.96 -32.00 -9.87
C GLY A 22 -5.25 -32.21 -10.69
N GLY A 23 -5.62 -31.25 -11.55
CA GLY A 23 -6.77 -31.38 -12.46
C GLY A 23 -6.33 -31.80 -13.87
N SER A 24 -7.13 -32.65 -14.52
CA SER A 24 -6.90 -33.08 -15.91
C SER A 24 -7.59 -32.18 -16.94
N LYS A 25 -8.50 -31.30 -16.52
CA LYS A 25 -9.27 -30.45 -17.42
C LYS A 25 -8.56 -29.12 -17.70
N GLU A 26 -8.45 -28.80 -18.99
CA GLU A 26 -7.95 -27.52 -19.47
C GLU A 26 -9.02 -26.42 -19.36
N LEU A 27 -8.62 -25.24 -18.94
CA LEU A 27 -9.50 -24.07 -18.78
C LEU A 27 -8.92 -22.88 -19.56
N LYS A 28 -9.78 -22.16 -20.27
CA LYS A 28 -9.42 -20.93 -20.99
C LYS A 28 -9.72 -19.71 -20.11
N ALA A 29 -8.82 -18.74 -20.10
CA ALA A 29 -9.02 -17.47 -19.42
C ALA A 29 -8.64 -16.31 -20.34
N ASP A 30 -9.50 -15.29 -20.40
CA ASP A 30 -9.19 -14.03 -21.04
C ASP A 30 -8.86 -13.00 -19.96
N ILE A 31 -7.56 -12.74 -19.77
CA ILE A 31 -7.07 -11.86 -18.72
C ILE A 31 -6.02 -10.90 -19.26
N ARG A 32 -5.94 -9.73 -18.62
CA ARG A 32 -4.83 -8.79 -18.81
C ARG A 32 -3.73 -9.09 -17.81
N ILE A 33 -2.52 -9.30 -18.31
CA ILE A 33 -1.35 -9.63 -17.50
C ILE A 33 -0.55 -8.35 -17.27
N ILE A 34 -0.19 -8.10 -16.01
CA ILE A 34 0.68 -6.98 -15.60
C ILE A 34 1.82 -7.60 -14.80
N ALA A 35 3.06 -7.37 -15.23
CA ALA A 35 4.26 -7.81 -14.53
C ALA A 35 5.00 -6.59 -13.98
N ALA A 36 5.58 -6.75 -12.79
CA ALA A 36 6.43 -5.74 -12.17
C ALA A 36 7.68 -6.42 -11.63
N MET A 37 8.83 -5.74 -11.77
CA MET A 37 10.12 -6.22 -11.28
C MET A 37 10.88 -5.05 -10.66
N ASN A 38 11.59 -5.34 -9.57
CA ASN A 38 12.42 -4.36 -8.86
C ASN A 38 13.88 -4.36 -9.36
N GLU A 39 14.34 -5.49 -9.88
CA GLU A 39 15.67 -5.63 -10.48
C GLU A 39 15.58 -5.43 -11.99
N SER A 40 16.71 -5.06 -12.62
CA SER A 40 16.75 -4.89 -14.08
C SER A 40 16.53 -6.25 -14.77
N PRO A 41 15.65 -6.33 -15.78
CA PRO A 41 15.41 -7.59 -16.49
C PRO A 41 16.68 -8.13 -17.17
N PHE A 42 17.51 -7.25 -17.71
CA PHE A 42 18.75 -7.62 -18.39
C PHE A 42 19.75 -8.30 -17.44
N ASP A 43 19.90 -7.80 -16.21
CA ASP A 43 20.79 -8.43 -15.23
C ASP A 43 20.26 -9.80 -14.78
N MET A 44 18.93 -9.94 -14.61
CA MET A 44 18.33 -11.22 -14.27
C MET A 44 18.47 -12.27 -15.39
N ILE A 45 18.44 -11.86 -16.66
CA ILE A 45 18.69 -12.74 -17.81
C ILE A 45 20.15 -13.20 -17.81
N ARG A 46 21.11 -12.27 -17.60
CA ARG A 46 22.54 -12.60 -17.50
C ARG A 46 22.83 -13.59 -16.39
N GLN A 47 22.14 -13.47 -15.26
CA GLN A 47 22.26 -14.37 -14.11
C GLN A 47 21.48 -15.69 -14.29
N LYS A 48 20.84 -15.93 -15.45
CA LYS A 48 19.96 -17.08 -15.72
C LYS A 48 18.80 -17.23 -14.71
N ARG A 49 18.42 -16.15 -14.03
CA ARG A 49 17.29 -16.11 -13.10
C ARG A 49 15.96 -15.87 -13.82
N LEU A 50 16.01 -15.22 -14.99
CA LEU A 50 14.88 -14.98 -15.88
C LEU A 50 15.17 -15.57 -17.26
N ARG A 51 14.21 -16.28 -17.83
CA ARG A 51 14.28 -16.69 -19.25
C ARG A 51 14.02 -15.50 -20.17
N ASP A 52 14.81 -15.41 -21.21
CA ASP A 52 14.73 -14.42 -22.29
C ASP A 52 13.38 -14.48 -23.02
N ASP A 53 12.90 -15.68 -23.34
CA ASP A 53 11.61 -15.90 -24.02
C ASP A 53 10.39 -15.31 -23.27
N LEU A 54 10.41 -15.39 -21.93
CA LEU A 54 9.38 -14.82 -21.08
C LEU A 54 9.45 -13.29 -21.08
N PHE A 55 10.66 -12.74 -21.03
CA PHE A 55 10.87 -11.28 -21.02
C PHE A 55 10.35 -10.63 -22.31
N TYR A 56 10.74 -11.16 -23.48
CA TYR A 56 10.35 -10.60 -24.77
C TYR A 56 8.83 -10.56 -25.01
N ARG A 57 8.07 -11.45 -24.37
CA ARG A 57 6.60 -11.42 -24.44
C ARG A 57 5.95 -10.39 -23.53
N LEU A 58 6.61 -10.03 -22.44
CA LEU A 58 6.11 -9.06 -21.47
C LEU A 58 6.52 -7.63 -21.81
N GLU A 59 7.59 -7.43 -22.60
CA GLU A 59 8.23 -6.14 -22.86
C GLU A 59 7.41 -5.17 -23.75
N ILE A 60 6.23 -5.55 -24.23
CA ILE A 60 5.46 -4.74 -25.20
C ILE A 60 5.07 -3.34 -24.66
N GLY A 61 5.04 -3.15 -23.34
CA GLY A 61 4.67 -1.87 -22.72
C GLY A 61 5.34 -1.64 -21.36
N MET A 62 6.67 -1.56 -21.34
CA MET A 62 7.41 -1.31 -20.10
C MET A 62 7.25 0.14 -19.63
N VAL A 63 6.75 0.31 -18.40
CA VAL A 63 6.65 1.62 -17.73
C VAL A 63 7.69 1.67 -16.62
N VAL A 64 8.68 2.55 -16.79
CA VAL A 64 9.69 2.80 -15.76
C VAL A 64 9.14 3.82 -14.77
N ILE A 65 9.12 3.45 -13.49
CA ILE A 65 8.65 4.32 -12.39
C ILE A 65 9.89 4.86 -11.67
N PRO A 66 10.27 6.14 -11.88
CA PRO A 66 11.31 6.80 -11.10
C PRO A 66 11.10 6.67 -9.59
N PRO A 67 12.18 6.49 -8.81
CA PRO A 67 12.13 6.50 -7.36
C PRO A 67 11.67 7.86 -6.83
N LEU A 68 11.05 7.87 -5.66
CA LEU A 68 10.55 9.10 -5.03
C LEU A 68 11.66 10.13 -4.74
N ARG A 69 12.93 9.69 -4.67
CA ARG A 69 14.10 10.57 -4.51
C ARG A 69 14.28 11.56 -5.68
N GLU A 70 13.90 11.15 -6.88
CA GLU A 70 13.97 11.97 -8.11
C GLU A 70 12.70 12.82 -8.29
N ARG A 71 11.61 12.47 -7.58
CA ARG A 71 10.29 13.11 -7.64
C ARG A 71 9.93 13.81 -6.32
N LYS A 72 10.77 14.75 -5.89
CA LYS A 72 10.60 15.42 -4.59
C LYS A 72 9.32 16.22 -4.48
N ASP A 73 8.83 16.78 -5.59
CA ASP A 73 7.61 17.58 -5.62
C ASP A 73 6.34 16.76 -5.36
N GLU A 74 6.40 15.43 -5.57
CA GLU A 74 5.29 14.52 -5.30
C GLU A 74 5.16 14.14 -3.81
N ILE A 75 6.19 14.42 -2.99
CA ILE A 75 6.23 14.01 -1.57
C ILE A 75 5.10 14.65 -0.77
N ILE A 76 4.88 15.97 -0.92
CA ILE A 76 3.87 16.70 -0.13
C ILE A 76 2.43 16.25 -0.51
N PRO A 77 2.05 16.16 -1.80
CA PRO A 77 0.77 15.60 -2.21
C PRO A 77 0.54 14.17 -1.72
N LEU A 78 1.54 13.28 -1.84
CA LEU A 78 1.44 11.90 -1.36
C LEU A 78 1.25 11.86 0.16
N ALA A 79 2.02 12.63 0.93
CA ALA A 79 1.91 12.69 2.38
C ALA A 79 0.50 13.12 2.81
N ARG A 80 -0.05 14.19 2.22
CA ARG A 80 -1.43 14.63 2.50
C ARG A 80 -2.47 13.55 2.17
N HIS A 81 -2.32 12.89 1.02
CA HIS A 81 -3.20 11.78 0.63
C HIS A 81 -3.15 10.64 1.65
N PHE A 82 -1.95 10.21 2.05
CA PHE A 82 -1.79 9.11 3.01
C PHE A 82 -2.30 9.48 4.42
N MET A 83 -2.08 10.72 4.88
CA MET A 83 -2.65 11.22 6.14
C MET A 83 -4.18 11.17 6.12
N ALA A 84 -4.81 11.62 5.03
CA ALA A 84 -6.27 11.58 4.89
C ALA A 84 -6.80 10.13 4.83
N LYS A 85 -6.13 9.25 4.07
CA LYS A 85 -6.49 7.84 3.92
C LYS A 85 -6.43 7.08 5.25
N HIS A 86 -5.38 7.29 6.05
CA HIS A 86 -5.16 6.56 7.30
C HIS A 86 -5.83 7.20 8.53
N ARG A 87 -6.47 8.36 8.37
CA ARG A 87 -7.23 9.02 9.44
C ARG A 87 -8.21 8.07 10.12
N ARG A 88 -8.89 7.20 9.36
CA ARG A 88 -9.85 6.22 9.90
C ARG A 88 -9.22 5.11 10.76
N ILE A 89 -7.97 4.74 10.49
CA ILE A 89 -7.25 3.71 11.26
C ILE A 89 -6.75 4.31 12.58
N ALA A 90 -6.31 5.57 12.56
CA ALA A 90 -5.84 6.28 13.74
C ALA A 90 -6.99 6.69 14.70
N THR A 91 -8.19 7.00 14.20
CA THR A 91 -9.34 7.34 15.07
C THR A 91 -9.72 6.18 16.00
N ARG A 92 -9.35 4.94 15.69
CA ARG A 92 -9.63 3.77 16.55
C ARG A 92 -8.58 3.55 17.64
N MET A 93 -7.37 4.10 17.53
CA MET A 93 -6.36 4.04 18.60
C MET A 93 -6.41 5.24 19.54
N PHE A 94 -6.78 6.43 19.07
CA PHE A 94 -6.75 7.64 19.91
C PHE A 94 -7.93 7.73 20.91
N ILE A 95 -9.09 7.12 20.58
CA ILE A 95 -10.28 7.17 21.45
C ILE A 95 -10.14 6.27 22.70
N LEU A 96 -9.30 5.22 22.67
CA LEU A 96 -9.11 4.33 23.82
C LEU A 96 -8.16 4.88 24.91
N SER A 97 -7.39 5.93 24.64
CA SER A 97 -6.49 6.52 25.64
C SER A 97 -7.13 7.64 26.48
N LEU A 98 -8.23 8.26 26.02
CA LEU A 98 -8.83 9.42 26.70
C LEU A 98 -9.90 9.05 27.75
N HIS A 99 -10.25 7.77 27.90
CA HIS A 99 -11.21 7.34 28.93
C HIS A 99 -10.60 7.07 30.31
N ARG A 100 -9.32 7.39 30.53
CA ARG A 100 -8.62 7.18 31.81
C ARG A 100 -8.19 8.47 32.55
N LEU A 101 -8.48 9.66 32.02
CA LEU A 101 -8.03 10.94 32.60
C LEU A 101 -9.15 11.94 32.94
N LYS A 102 -10.42 11.54 32.90
CA LYS A 102 -11.55 12.40 33.32
C LYS A 102 -12.14 12.10 34.71
N SER A 103 -11.42 11.34 35.55
CA SER A 103 -11.91 10.93 36.88
C SER A 103 -11.08 11.43 38.06
N SER A 104 -10.40 12.59 37.96
CA SER A 104 -9.61 13.07 39.11
C SER A 104 -9.51 14.59 39.33
N TYR A 105 -10.36 15.41 38.69
CA TYR A 105 -10.48 16.83 39.04
C TYR A 105 -11.93 17.23 39.21
N LEU A 106 -12.58 16.60 40.18
CA LEU A 106 -13.67 17.20 40.94
C LEU A 106 -13.31 17.01 42.40
N ILE A 107 -13.46 18.09 43.17
CA ILE A 107 -13.37 18.19 44.64
C ILE A 107 -11.97 18.52 45.17
N THR A 108 -11.70 19.81 45.41
CA THR A 108 -11.49 20.36 46.77
C THR A 108 -11.71 21.88 46.78
N THR A 109 -12.74 22.33 47.54
CA THR A 109 -12.75 23.51 48.43
C THR A 109 -12.34 24.90 47.88
N GLY A 110 -13.07 26.00 48.04
CA GLY A 110 -14.17 26.29 48.94
C GLY A 110 -14.59 27.76 48.82
N ARG A 111 -15.90 27.96 48.95
CA ARG A 111 -16.66 29.14 49.40
C ARG A 111 -15.82 30.32 49.96
N VAL A 112 -15.83 31.47 49.26
CA VAL A 112 -15.85 32.79 49.89
C VAL A 112 -16.91 33.64 49.19
N THR A 113 -17.99 33.87 49.92
CA THR A 113 -19.06 34.82 49.64
C THR A 113 -18.62 36.25 49.96
N SER A 114 -19.27 37.21 49.28
CA SER A 114 -19.59 38.60 49.68
C SER A 114 -18.81 39.78 49.05
N GLY A 115 -19.59 40.79 48.61
CA GLY A 115 -19.17 42.14 48.22
C GLY A 115 -19.34 42.42 46.72
N CYS A 116 -20.45 43.00 46.22
CA CYS A 116 -20.76 44.46 46.22
C CYS A 116 -19.54 45.27 45.70
N TRP A 117 -19.53 45.97 44.56
CA TRP A 117 -20.27 47.17 44.16
C TRP A 117 -20.06 47.36 42.62
N LYS A 118 -21.10 47.59 41.81
CA LYS A 118 -21.61 48.92 41.35
C LYS A 118 -20.66 49.74 40.44
N THR A 119 -21.15 49.99 39.22
CA THR A 119 -21.07 51.22 38.39
C THR A 119 -19.78 51.67 37.69
N SER A 120 -19.96 51.94 36.38
CA SER A 120 -19.45 53.05 35.56
C SER A 120 -17.95 53.27 35.41
N LEU A 121 -17.46 53.08 34.18
CA LEU A 121 -17.03 54.19 33.30
C LEU A 121 -17.03 53.73 31.84
#